data_AF-F7NPW3-F1
#
_entry.id   AF-F7NPW3-F1
#
_cell.length_a   1.000
_cell.length_b   1.000
_cell.length_c   1.000
_cell.angle_alpha   90.00
_cell.angle_beta   90.00
_cell.angle_gamma   90.00
#
_symmetry.space_group_name_H-M   'P 1'
#
loop_
_entity.id
_entity.type
_entity.pdbx_description
1 polymer ?
#
loop_
_entity_poly.entity_id
_entity_poly.type
_entity_poly.pdbx_seq_one_letter_code
_entity_poly.pdbx_strand_id
1 'polypeptide(L)'
;MGLAQVLAAEWAASGSITFVLQDGMSSYPVPQSLGTVWNGQTDGRAVEQYLDEMTAGLLLSSGNEKAILQQRAPTVLSQTIAMPVYDEVILTDLPFMGLRGACHMTERLWNQYMGFCRR
;
A
#
# COMPACT_ATOMS: atom_id res chain seq x y z
N MET A 1 -0.63 -12.27 -4.66
CA MET A 1 -1.68 -12.35 -3.62
C MET A 1 -1.20 -12.77 -2.23
N GLY A 2 -0.01 -13.38 -2.05
CA GLY A 2 0.47 -13.80 -0.72
C GLY A 2 0.58 -12.67 0.32
N LEU A 3 1.15 -11.51 -0.06
CA LEU A 3 1.23 -10.35 0.84
C LEU A 3 -0.15 -9.83 1.25
N ALA A 4 -1.09 -9.75 0.31
CA ALA A 4 -2.45 -9.27 0.57
C ALA A 4 -3.21 -10.14 1.58
N GLN A 5 -3.08 -11.46 1.47
CA GLN A 5 -3.66 -12.41 2.43
C GLN A 5 -3.05 -12.27 3.82
N VAL A 6 -1.73 -12.16 3.91
CA VAL A 6 -1.03 -12.00 5.20
C VAL A 6 -1.44 -10.69 5.86
N LEU A 7 -1.51 -9.58 5.10
CA LEU A 7 -1.99 -8.31 5.63
C LEU A 7 -3.45 -8.42 6.12
N ALA A 8 -4.33 -9.04 5.34
CA ALA A 8 -5.73 -9.21 5.73
C ALA A 8 -5.91 -10.12 6.97
N ALA A 9 -5.06 -11.11 7.18
CA ALA A 9 -5.15 -12.05 8.30
C ALA A 9 -4.45 -11.54 9.56
N GLU A 10 -3.24 -10.98 9.43
CA GLU A 10 -2.40 -10.58 10.57
C GLU A 10 -2.69 -9.15 11.02
N TRP A 11 -3.05 -8.24 10.10
CA TRP A 11 -3.30 -6.83 10.42
C TRP A 11 -4.79 -6.53 10.56
N ALA A 12 -5.61 -7.58 10.68
CA ALA A 12 -7.08 -7.59 10.71
C ALA A 12 -7.74 -6.72 11.80
N ALA A 13 -6.97 -6.06 12.67
CA ALA A 13 -7.51 -5.04 13.57
C ALA A 13 -7.75 -3.68 12.88
N SER A 14 -7.27 -3.47 11.64
CA SER A 14 -7.44 -2.21 10.90
C SER A 14 -8.68 -2.22 9.98
N GLY A 15 -9.87 -1.94 10.54
CA GLY A 15 -11.06 -1.52 9.78
C GLY A 15 -11.29 -2.18 8.40
N SER A 16 -11.15 -1.39 7.32
CA SER A 16 -11.34 -1.79 5.92
C SER A 16 -10.02 -1.78 5.13
N ILE A 17 -9.72 -2.86 4.39
CA ILE A 17 -8.55 -2.94 3.51
C ILE A 17 -9.01 -3.02 2.05
N THR A 18 -8.48 -2.13 1.22
CA THR A 18 -8.71 -2.06 -0.23
C THR A 18 -7.44 -2.45 -0.97
N PHE A 19 -7.58 -3.27 -2.01
CA PHE A 19 -6.47 -3.74 -2.84
C PHE A 19 -6.66 -3.31 -4.29
N VAL A 20 -5.56 -2.93 -4.94
CA VAL A 20 -5.53 -2.63 -6.37
C VAL A 20 -4.58 -3.62 -7.04
N LEU A 21 -5.08 -4.37 -8.02
CA LEU A 21 -4.31 -5.31 -8.82
C LEU A 21 -3.89 -4.64 -10.13
N GLN A 22 -2.63 -4.20 -10.22
CA GLN A 22 -2.10 -3.43 -11.36
C GLN A 22 -2.04 -4.23 -12.67
N ASP A 23 -1.77 -5.54 -12.58
CA ASP A 23 -1.70 -6.43 -13.75
C ASP A 23 -3.05 -7.10 -14.08
N GLY A 24 -4.15 -6.59 -13.50
CA GLY A 24 -5.49 -7.15 -13.67
C GLY A 24 -5.82 -8.29 -12.70
N MET A 25 -7.02 -8.85 -12.88
CA MET A 25 -7.50 -9.96 -12.04
C MET A 25 -6.68 -11.21 -12.32
N SER A 26 -5.99 -11.70 -11.30
CA SER A 26 -5.26 -12.96 -11.37
C SER A 26 -6.20 -14.13 -11.68
N SER A 27 -5.72 -15.15 -12.39
CA SER A 27 -6.43 -16.43 -12.53
C SER A 27 -6.60 -17.16 -11.19
N TYR A 28 -5.90 -16.71 -10.14
CA TYR A 28 -6.09 -17.20 -8.78
C TYR A 28 -7.32 -16.55 -8.14
N PRO A 29 -8.18 -17.33 -7.46
CA PRO A 29 -9.38 -16.79 -6.83
C PRO A 29 -8.98 -15.75 -5.77
N VAL A 30 -9.67 -14.61 -5.81
CA VAL A 30 -9.56 -13.58 -4.78
C VAL A 30 -10.07 -14.17 -3.46
N PRO A 31 -9.24 -14.18 -2.40
CA PRO A 31 -9.68 -14.62 -1.08
C PRO A 31 -10.86 -13.80 -0.58
N GLN A 32 -11.87 -14.47 -0.02
CA GLN A 32 -13.05 -13.82 0.58
C GLN A 32 -12.71 -12.89 1.75
N SER A 33 -11.53 -13.04 2.35
CA SER A 33 -11.02 -12.19 3.42
C SER A 33 -10.54 -10.81 2.94
N LEU A 34 -10.40 -10.60 1.64
CA LEU A 34 -10.06 -9.29 1.08
C LEU A 34 -11.35 -8.48 0.96
N GLY A 35 -11.38 -7.29 1.57
CA GLY A 35 -12.56 -6.43 1.57
C GLY A 35 -12.94 -5.98 0.16
N THR A 36 -12.22 -4.98 -0.36
CA THR A 36 -12.47 -4.44 -1.70
C THR A 36 -11.27 -4.72 -2.59
N VAL A 37 -11.51 -5.22 -3.81
CA VAL A 37 -10.45 -5.47 -4.80
C VAL A 37 -10.81 -4.75 -6.10
N TRP A 38 -9.89 -3.90 -6.57
CA TRP A 38 -9.99 -3.17 -7.82
C TRP A 38 -8.97 -3.67 -8.82
N ASN A 39 -9.34 -3.57 -10.09
CA ASN A 39 -8.46 -3.83 -11.21
C ASN A 39 -7.84 -2.51 -11.66
N GLY A 40 -6.52 -2.35 -11.49
CA GLY A 40 -5.80 -1.14 -11.87
C GLY A 40 -5.88 -0.81 -13.37
N GLN A 41 -6.17 -1.79 -14.22
CA GLN A 41 -6.28 -1.58 -15.67
C GLN A 41 -7.64 -1.04 -16.11
N THR A 42 -8.71 -1.34 -15.37
CA THR A 42 -10.08 -0.95 -15.72
C THR A 42 -10.66 0.11 -14.80
N ASP A 43 -10.22 0.12 -13.54
CA ASP A 43 -10.83 0.88 -12.45
C ASP A 43 -9.99 2.11 -12.08
N GLY A 44 -9.05 2.53 -12.94
CA GLY A 44 -8.11 3.62 -12.66
C GLY A 44 -8.77 4.90 -12.14
N ARG A 45 -9.91 5.31 -12.72
CA ARG A 45 -10.66 6.48 -12.23
C ARG A 45 -11.24 6.30 -10.82
N ALA A 46 -11.70 5.10 -10.50
CA ALA A 46 -12.23 4.80 -9.17
C ALA A 46 -11.09 4.76 -8.13
N VAL A 47 -9.92 4.22 -8.51
CA VAL A 47 -8.70 4.24 -7.70
C VAL A 47 -8.28 5.69 -7.43
N GLU A 48 -8.21 6.54 -8.45
CA GLU A 48 -7.89 7.97 -8.31
C GLU A 48 -8.86 8.68 -7.36
N GLN A 49 -10.16 8.51 -7.56
CA GLN A 49 -11.19 9.13 -6.70
C GLN A 49 -11.06 8.70 -5.24
N TYR A 50 -10.82 7.41 -4.99
CA TYR A 50 -10.65 6.91 -3.64
C TYR A 50 -9.40 7.44 -2.96
N LEU A 51 -8.29 7.54 -3.70
CA LEU A 51 -7.05 8.13 -3.19
C LEU A 51 -7.23 9.63 -2.91
N ASP A 52 -8.00 10.34 -3.75
CA ASP A 52 -8.35 11.76 -3.56
C ASP A 52 -9.22 11.98 -2.31
N GLU A 53 -10.10 11.04 -1.98
CA GLU A 53 -10.96 11.08 -0.78
C GLU A 53 -10.24 10.60 0.48
N MET A 54 -9.05 10.01 0.36
CA MET A 54 -8.33 9.42 1.48
C MET A 54 -7.77 10.50 2.43
N THR A 55 -8.35 10.65 3.61
CA THR A 55 -7.93 11.66 4.59
C THR A 55 -6.88 11.16 5.57
N ALA A 56 -6.87 9.86 5.88
CA ALA A 56 -5.96 9.23 6.84
C ALA A 56 -5.80 7.73 6.53
N GLY A 57 -4.71 7.13 7.01
CA GLY A 57 -4.48 5.70 6.91
C GLY A 57 -3.09 5.34 6.40
N LEU A 58 -2.96 4.13 5.86
CA LEU A 58 -1.73 3.61 5.29
C LEU A 58 -1.96 3.28 3.81
N LEU A 59 -1.14 3.89 2.93
CA LEU A 59 -1.08 3.59 1.52
C LEU A 59 0.18 2.76 1.23
N LEU A 60 0.00 1.56 0.70
CA LEU A 60 1.07 0.72 0.18
C LEU A 60 0.97 0.67 -1.35
N SER A 61 1.82 1.41 -2.07
CA SER A 61 1.61 1.66 -3.50
C SER A 61 2.90 1.82 -4.32
N SER A 62 2.78 2.22 -5.58
CA SER A 62 3.88 2.74 -6.38
C SER A 62 4.01 4.26 -6.22
N GLY A 63 4.99 4.86 -6.90
CA GLY A 63 5.14 6.30 -7.01
C GLY A 63 3.98 7.00 -7.73
N ASN A 64 3.23 6.30 -8.60
CA ASN A 64 2.08 6.88 -9.29
C ASN A 64 0.95 7.24 -8.31
N GLU A 65 0.52 6.27 -7.50
CA GLU A 65 -0.55 6.50 -6.52
C GLU A 65 -0.11 7.47 -5.42
N LYS A 66 1.17 7.40 -5.03
CA LYS A 66 1.74 8.34 -4.07
C LYS A 66 1.69 9.79 -4.58
N ALA A 67 1.92 10.01 -5.87
CA ALA A 67 1.86 11.34 -6.48
C ALA A 67 0.44 11.93 -6.50
N ILE A 68 -0.60 11.09 -6.63
CA ILE A 68 -2.00 11.51 -6.50
C ILE A 68 -2.24 12.01 -5.06
N LEU A 69 -1.80 11.23 -4.08
CA LEU A 69 -2.02 11.52 -2.66
C LEU A 69 -1.24 12.75 -2.13
N GLN A 70 -0.01 12.96 -2.61
CA GLN A 70 0.87 14.07 -2.19
C GLN A 70 0.28 15.46 -2.46
N GLN A 71 -0.75 15.57 -3.30
CA GLN A 71 -1.38 16.86 -3.59
C GLN A 71 -2.31 17.35 -2.47
N ARG A 72 -2.80 16.47 -1.57
CA ARG A 72 -3.92 16.83 -0.67
C ARG A 72 -3.92 16.26 0.75
N ALA A 73 -3.20 15.18 1.08
CA ALA A 73 -3.38 14.50 2.38
C ALA A 73 -2.11 14.45 3.26
N PRO A 74 -1.99 15.26 4.33
CA PRO A 74 -0.85 15.20 5.23
C PRO A 74 -0.88 14.00 6.19
N THR A 75 -2.04 13.36 6.41
CA THR A 75 -2.28 12.37 7.47
C THR A 75 -2.30 10.91 6.98
N VAL A 76 -1.92 10.67 5.73
CA VAL A 76 -1.77 9.33 5.18
C VAL A 76 -0.29 8.96 5.16
N LEU A 77 0.05 7.86 5.84
CA LEU A 77 1.38 7.26 5.71
C LEU A 77 1.46 6.55 4.37
N SER A 78 2.48 6.86 3.57
CA SER A 78 2.68 6.24 2.26
C SER A 78 4.00 5.49 2.24
N GLN A 79 3.94 4.19 2.01
CA GLN A 79 5.10 3.32 1.84
C GLN A 79 5.09 2.68 0.45
N THR A 80 6.10 2.99 -0.34
CA THR A 80 6.22 2.43 -1.69
C THR A 80 6.60 0.94 -1.61
N ILE A 81 5.80 0.07 -2.21
CA ILE A 81 6.01 -1.39 -2.28
C ILE A 81 5.97 -1.94 -3.71
N ALA A 82 5.60 -1.10 -4.68
CA ALA A 82 5.44 -1.46 -6.08
C ALA A 82 6.23 -0.51 -6.99
N MET A 83 6.53 -0.97 -8.20
CA MET A 83 7.13 -0.16 -9.24
C MET A 83 6.04 0.60 -10.01
N PRO A 84 6.34 1.79 -10.58
CA PRO A 84 7.62 2.50 -10.52
C PRO A 84 7.86 3.24 -9.18
N VAL A 85 9.12 3.52 -8.85
CA VAL A 85 9.52 4.34 -7.70
C VAL A 85 10.28 5.57 -8.22
N TYR A 86 9.73 6.77 -8.00
CA TYR A 86 10.29 8.02 -8.55
C TYR A 86 11.00 8.88 -7.50
N ASP A 87 10.48 8.86 -6.28
CA ASP A 87 10.80 9.82 -5.23
C ASP A 87 11.64 9.21 -4.10
N GLU A 88 12.06 7.95 -4.25
CA GLU A 88 12.87 7.22 -3.30
C GLU A 88 13.95 6.40 -4.03
N VAL A 89 15.17 6.42 -3.48
CA VAL A 89 16.24 5.49 -3.89
C VAL A 89 16.32 4.38 -2.84
N ILE A 90 15.96 3.16 -3.22
CA ILE A 90 16.02 1.99 -2.33
C ILE A 90 17.47 1.47 -2.31
N LEU A 91 18.26 1.93 -1.35
CA LEU A 91 19.65 1.53 -1.14
C LEU A 91 19.77 0.28 -0.24
N THR A 92 18.91 -0.70 -0.47
CA THR A 92 18.89 -1.96 0.29
C THR A 92 18.49 -3.13 -0.61
N ASP A 93 19.08 -4.29 -0.36
CA ASP A 93 18.74 -5.57 -0.97
C ASP A 93 17.67 -6.35 -0.18
N LEU A 94 17.13 -5.76 0.90
CA LEU A 94 16.15 -6.41 1.75
C LEU A 94 14.82 -6.57 1.00
N PRO A 95 14.24 -7.78 0.97
CA PRO A 95 12.94 -8.01 0.34
C PRO A 95 11.81 -7.36 1.15
N PHE A 96 10.63 -7.19 0.56
CA PHE A 96 9.42 -6.76 1.31
C PHE A 96 8.69 -7.93 1.99
N MET A 97 9.06 -9.17 1.69
CA MET A 97 8.40 -10.39 2.18
C MET A 97 9.38 -11.34 2.87
N GLY A 98 8.84 -12.31 3.60
CA GLY A 98 9.62 -13.24 4.43
C GLY A 98 10.10 -12.59 5.74
N LEU A 99 10.76 -13.35 6.62
CA LEU A 99 11.15 -12.86 7.96
C LEU A 99 12.03 -11.60 7.91
N ARG A 100 13.03 -11.58 7.02
CA ARG A 100 13.90 -10.41 6.82
C ARG A 100 13.12 -9.20 6.30
N GLY A 101 12.19 -9.42 5.38
CA GLY A 101 11.39 -8.36 4.80
C GLY A 101 10.31 -7.83 5.74
N ALA A 102 9.72 -8.67 6.57
CA ALA A 102 8.77 -8.26 7.60
C ALA A 102 9.44 -7.35 8.64
N CYS A 103 10.64 -7.70 9.08
CA CYS A 103 11.44 -6.86 9.97
C CYS A 103 11.74 -5.49 9.31
N HIS A 104 12.22 -5.52 8.07
CA HIS A 104 12.52 -4.31 7.31
C HIS A 104 11.29 -3.42 7.09
N MET A 105 10.15 -4.00 6.69
CA MET A 105 8.90 -3.27 6.47
C MET A 105 8.38 -2.64 7.75
N THR A 106 8.47 -3.37 8.87
CA THR A 106 8.07 -2.87 10.20
C THR A 106 8.94 -1.68 10.60
N GLU A 107 10.26 -1.79 10.42
CA GLU A 107 11.19 -0.69 10.69
C GLU A 107 10.87 0.54 9.84
N ARG A 108 10.64 0.38 8.53
CA ARG A 108 10.30 1.49 7.63
C ARG A 108 9.01 2.20 8.05
N LEU A 109 7.95 1.43 8.31
CA LEU A 109 6.66 1.98 8.72
C LEU A 109 6.75 2.69 10.07
N TRP A 110 7.48 2.13 11.02
CA TRP A 110 7.67 2.75 12.32
C TRP A 110 8.45 4.07 12.23
N ASN A 111 9.50 4.11 11.40
CA ASN A 111 10.27 5.33 11.16
C ASN A 111 9.42 6.42 10.48
N GLN A 112 8.58 6.04 9.52
CA GLN A 112 7.63 6.97 8.90
C GLN A 112 6.59 7.48 9.91
N TYR A 113 6.02 6.59 10.73
CA TYR A 113 5.08 6.96 11.78
C TYR A 113 5.70 7.91 12.81
N MET A 114 6.92 7.64 13.29
CA MET A 114 7.64 8.56 14.18
C MET A 114 7.92 9.90 13.52
N GLY A 115 8.26 9.92 12.23
CA GLY A 115 8.42 11.15 11.46
C GLY A 115 7.12 11.94 11.34
N PHE A 116 5.98 11.25 11.17
CA PHE A 116 4.65 11.83 11.14
C PHE A 116 4.24 12.41 12.50
N CYS A 117 4.41 11.68 13.60
CA CYS A 117 4.06 12.15 14.96
C CYS A 117 4.90 13.35 15.45
N ARG A 118 6.04 13.62 14.81
CA ARG A 118 6.93 14.73 15.17
C ARG A 118 6.69 16.00 14.34
N ARG A 119 5.77 15.97 13.38
CA ARG A 119 5.33 17.14 12.61
C ARG A 119 4.15 17.80 13.30
#